data_AF-A0A9P7JQM1-F1
#
_entry.id   AF-A0A9P7JQM1-F1
#
_cell.length_a   1.000
_cell.length_b   1.000
_cell.length_c   1.000
_cell.angle_alpha   90.00
_cell.angle_beta   90.00
_cell.angle_gamma   90.00
#
_symmetry.space_group_name_H-M   'P 1'
#
loop_
_entity.id
_entity.type
_entity.pdbx_description
1 polymer ?
#
loop_
_entity_poly.entity_id
_entity_poly.type
_entity_poly.pdbx_seq_one_letter_code
_entity_poly.pdbx_strand_id
1 'polypeptide(L)'
;MDVGHLFNAIKKHPVLACITYVDLASFIRRASLLKDDILQPQPQRISVSHAPDVLPDSVTKFLATSLDMSSDAVDNLWYIVKDLVWELPMSAETSAEDEVAFKLHGYELGLVGRTLYPPVKTCINHDCTTWQHGTLLKKEEQRRIVLRTQIDLEGAKPAWTVHLKCRECNTNYQFNYSIKDQLRTYYSGIPQHIQVSDHQFVELNLAMHWMDLMQIAVSATNCGHLYGIAQTRCTHDDTDHWQFGNVITTEQVWDCFVILAL
;
A
#
# COMPACT_ATOMS: atom_id res chain seq x y z
N MET A 1 -15.98 8.71 -15.95
CA MET A 1 -16.31 8.08 -17.25
C MET A 1 -17.61 7.28 -17.11
N ASP A 2 -18.53 7.31 -18.08
CA ASP A 2 -19.76 6.49 -18.04
C ASP A 2 -19.46 5.04 -18.45
N VAL A 3 -20.06 4.07 -17.73
CA VAL A 3 -19.86 2.62 -17.90
C VAL A 3 -20.21 2.18 -19.32
N GLY A 4 -21.25 2.75 -19.93
CA GLY A 4 -21.65 2.45 -21.30
C GLY A 4 -20.59 2.81 -22.35
N HIS A 5 -19.85 3.90 -22.14
CA HIS A 5 -18.76 4.32 -23.01
C HIS A 5 -17.53 3.41 -22.91
N LEU A 6 -17.22 2.93 -21.70
CA LEU A 6 -16.08 2.03 -21.45
C LEU A 6 -16.26 0.68 -22.16
N PHE A 7 -17.41 0.03 -22.01
CA PHE A 7 -17.68 -1.24 -22.71
C PHE A 7 -17.69 -1.08 -24.24
N ASN A 8 -18.16 0.05 -24.75
CA ASN A 8 -18.14 0.32 -26.19
C ASN A 8 -16.70 0.51 -26.72
N ALA A 9 -15.82 1.16 -25.95
CA ALA A 9 -14.40 1.30 -26.29
C ALA A 9 -13.69 -0.07 -26.32
N ILE A 10 -13.93 -0.91 -25.31
CA ILE A 10 -13.38 -2.28 -25.22
C ILE A 10 -13.86 -3.14 -26.40
N LYS A 11 -15.17 -3.15 -26.69
CA LYS A 11 -15.76 -3.97 -27.75
C LYS A 11 -15.25 -3.61 -29.16
N LYS A 12 -14.88 -2.35 -29.38
CA LYS A 12 -14.31 -1.88 -30.65
C LYS A 12 -12.85 -2.29 -30.82
N HIS A 13 -12.18 -2.72 -29.76
CA HIS A 13 -10.76 -3.06 -29.81
C HIS A 13 -10.57 -4.55 -30.12
N PRO A 14 -9.89 -4.92 -31.23
CA PRO A 14 -9.82 -6.31 -31.70
C PRO A 14 -9.14 -7.25 -30.69
N VAL A 15 -8.17 -6.74 -29.92
CA VAL A 15 -7.44 -7.52 -28.90
C VAL A 15 -8.25 -7.67 -27.60
N LEU A 16 -9.16 -6.74 -27.30
CA LEU A 16 -9.90 -6.72 -26.02
C LEU A 16 -11.35 -7.17 -26.14
N ALA A 17 -11.83 -7.47 -27.35
CA ALA A 17 -13.22 -7.84 -27.59
C ALA A 17 -13.68 -9.10 -26.84
N CYS A 18 -12.73 -9.96 -26.43
CA CYS A 18 -12.99 -11.20 -25.69
C CYS A 18 -12.77 -11.08 -24.18
N ILE A 19 -12.42 -9.89 -23.65
CA ILE A 19 -12.15 -9.74 -22.22
C ILE A 19 -13.42 -9.98 -21.40
N THR A 20 -13.31 -10.76 -20.33
CA THR A 20 -14.46 -10.97 -19.45
C THR A 20 -14.63 -9.81 -18.48
N TYR A 21 -15.82 -9.69 -17.89
CA TYR A 21 -16.05 -8.74 -16.81
C TYR A 21 -15.11 -9.00 -15.61
N VAL A 22 -14.81 -10.27 -15.32
CA VAL A 22 -13.96 -10.68 -14.20
C VAL A 22 -12.51 -10.22 -14.43
N ASP A 23 -11.98 -10.36 -15.65
CA ASP A 23 -10.64 -9.91 -15.99
C ASP A 23 -10.53 -8.38 -15.91
N LEU A 24 -11.55 -7.67 -16.42
CA LEU A 24 -11.62 -6.21 -16.35
C LEU A 24 -11.66 -5.72 -14.90
N ALA A 25 -12.50 -6.32 -14.05
CA ALA A 25 -12.58 -5.97 -12.64
C ALA A 25 -11.26 -6.26 -11.91
N SER A 26 -10.64 -7.40 -12.19
CA SER A 26 -9.35 -7.79 -11.61
C SER A 26 -8.23 -6.86 -12.05
N PHE A 27 -8.19 -6.47 -13.33
CA PHE A 27 -7.25 -5.48 -13.85
C PHE A 27 -7.36 -4.15 -13.12
N ILE A 28 -8.59 -3.59 -13.06
CA ILE A 28 -8.84 -2.29 -12.44
C ILE A 28 -8.40 -2.31 -10.97
N ARG A 29 -8.79 -3.36 -10.23
CA ARG A 29 -8.45 -3.50 -8.82
C ARG A 29 -6.94 -3.63 -8.59
N ARG A 30 -6.27 -4.53 -9.32
CA ARG A 30 -4.81 -4.74 -9.18
C ARG A 30 -4.01 -3.52 -9.58
N ALA A 31 -4.40 -2.84 -10.68
CA ALA A 31 -3.77 -1.58 -11.07
C ALA A 31 -4.00 -0.48 -10.02
N SER A 32 -5.17 -0.46 -9.36
CA SER A 32 -5.46 0.49 -8.27
C SER A 32 -4.58 0.26 -7.04
N LEU A 33 -4.23 -0.99 -6.72
CA LEU A 33 -3.29 -1.35 -5.66
C LEU A 33 -1.84 -0.93 -6.00
N LEU A 34 -1.52 -0.77 -7.30
CA LEU A 34 -0.17 -0.49 -7.80
C LEU A 34 0.05 0.98 -8.19
N LYS A 35 -0.85 1.92 -7.86
CA LYS A 35 -0.71 3.33 -8.27
C LYS A 35 0.64 3.94 -7.90
N ASP A 36 1.11 3.63 -6.69
CA ASP A 36 2.41 4.13 -6.25
C ASP A 36 3.56 3.51 -7.04
N ASP A 37 3.52 2.20 -7.29
CA ASP A 37 4.50 1.50 -8.11
C ASP A 37 4.46 1.93 -9.59
N ILE A 38 3.31 2.39 -10.07
CA ILE A 38 3.14 3.03 -11.38
C ILE A 38 3.80 4.42 -11.40
N LEU A 39 3.68 5.21 -10.33
CA LEU A 39 4.26 6.56 -10.25
C LEU A 39 5.77 6.57 -10.05
N GLN A 40 6.32 5.65 -9.25
CA GLN A 40 7.72 5.72 -8.84
C GLN A 40 8.71 5.74 -10.02
N PRO A 41 8.52 4.96 -11.11
CA PRO A 41 9.40 4.99 -12.28
C PRO A 41 9.20 6.20 -13.19
N GLN A 42 8.10 6.95 -13.06
CA GLN A 42 7.77 8.05 -13.97
C GLN A 42 8.74 9.24 -13.85
N PRO A 43 8.82 10.13 -14.85
CA PRO A 43 9.53 11.39 -14.69
C PRO A 43 9.00 12.21 -13.50
N GLN A 44 9.89 12.94 -12.81
CA GLN A 44 9.54 13.73 -11.62
C GLN A 44 8.51 14.86 -11.89
N ARG A 45 8.33 15.24 -13.15
CA ARG A 45 7.39 16.29 -13.59
C ARG A 45 5.97 15.78 -13.80
N ILE A 46 5.73 14.47 -13.71
CA ILE A 46 4.39 13.92 -13.83
C ILE A 46 3.53 14.38 -12.65
N SER A 47 2.28 14.74 -12.95
CA SER A 47 1.28 15.07 -11.95
C SER A 47 0.82 13.82 -11.21
N VAL A 48 0.79 13.88 -9.88
CA VAL A 48 0.26 12.80 -9.03
C VAL A 48 -1.26 12.67 -9.12
N SER A 49 -1.94 13.70 -9.63
CA SER A 49 -3.40 13.76 -9.72
C SER A 49 -3.96 13.13 -10.99
N HIS A 50 -3.10 12.77 -11.95
CA HIS A 50 -3.51 12.21 -13.23
C HIS A 50 -2.80 10.89 -13.48
N ALA A 51 -3.49 9.95 -14.13
CA ALA A 51 -2.91 8.67 -14.50
C ALA A 51 -1.78 8.86 -15.53
N PRO A 52 -0.61 8.23 -15.34
CA PRO A 52 0.43 8.25 -16.37
C PRO A 52 -0.02 7.56 -17.66
N ASP A 53 0.46 8.06 -18.80
CA ASP A 53 0.10 7.48 -20.10
C ASP A 53 0.70 6.09 -20.34
N VAL A 54 1.83 5.80 -19.70
CA VAL A 54 2.62 4.58 -19.92
C VAL A 54 2.80 3.85 -18.59
N LEU A 55 2.48 2.56 -18.57
CA LEU A 55 2.75 1.68 -17.44
C LEU A 55 4.25 1.31 -17.40
N PRO A 56 4.84 1.15 -16.21
CA PRO A 56 6.16 0.55 -16.08
C PRO A 56 6.16 -0.92 -16.52
N ASP A 57 7.24 -1.38 -17.14
CA ASP A 57 7.39 -2.76 -17.63
C ASP A 57 7.10 -3.84 -16.57
N SER A 58 7.48 -3.60 -15.30
CA SER A 58 7.20 -4.52 -14.20
C SER A 58 5.69 -4.66 -13.95
N VAL A 59 4.95 -3.56 -13.98
CA VAL A 59 3.49 -3.54 -13.80
C VAL A 59 2.80 -4.16 -15.01
N THR A 60 3.24 -3.82 -16.23
CA THR A 60 2.71 -4.43 -17.46
C THR A 60 2.91 -5.94 -17.47
N LYS A 61 4.11 -6.42 -17.11
CA LYS A 61 4.41 -7.86 -17.03
C LYS A 61 3.59 -8.57 -15.95
N PHE A 62 3.39 -7.95 -14.80
CA PHE A 62 2.55 -8.50 -13.73
C PHE A 62 1.08 -8.62 -14.16
N LEU A 63 0.50 -7.56 -14.72
CA LEU A 63 -0.90 -7.58 -15.17
C LEU A 63 -1.09 -8.58 -16.33
N ALA A 64 -0.14 -8.64 -17.25
CA ALA A 64 -0.14 -9.59 -18.36
C ALA A 64 -0.14 -11.05 -17.88
N THR A 65 0.82 -11.40 -17.02
CA THR A 65 0.97 -12.78 -16.53
C THR A 65 -0.13 -13.20 -15.56
N SER A 66 -0.61 -12.27 -14.72
CA SER A 66 -1.62 -12.59 -13.70
C SER A 66 -3.06 -12.65 -14.21
N LEU A 67 -3.30 -12.20 -15.46
CA LEU A 67 -4.61 -12.23 -16.14
C LEU A 67 -4.56 -13.01 -17.48
N ASP A 68 -3.46 -13.73 -17.74
CA ASP A 68 -3.23 -14.49 -18.97
C ASP A 68 -3.51 -13.69 -20.26
N MET A 69 -2.97 -12.46 -20.33
CA MET A 69 -3.13 -11.56 -21.46
C MET A 69 -1.77 -11.08 -21.99
N SER A 70 -1.73 -10.65 -23.26
CA SER A 70 -0.50 -10.09 -23.84
C SER A 70 -0.19 -8.70 -23.27
N SER A 71 1.08 -8.29 -23.31
CA SER A 71 1.48 -6.92 -22.93
C SER A 71 0.76 -5.86 -23.78
N ASP A 72 0.59 -6.11 -25.07
CA ASP A 72 -0.19 -5.22 -25.94
C ASP A 72 -1.65 -5.09 -25.46
N ALA A 73 -2.26 -6.17 -24.98
CA ALA A 73 -3.61 -6.12 -24.42
C ALA A 73 -3.64 -5.27 -23.14
N VAL A 74 -2.65 -5.43 -22.26
CA VAL A 74 -2.51 -4.62 -21.03
C VAL A 74 -2.40 -3.14 -21.35
N ASP A 75 -1.53 -2.75 -22.29
CA ASP A 75 -1.31 -1.34 -22.61
C ASP A 75 -2.56 -0.71 -23.24
N ASN A 76 -3.25 -1.43 -24.12
CA ASN A 76 -4.53 -0.99 -24.68
C ASN A 76 -5.63 -0.87 -23.62
N LEU A 77 -5.67 -1.82 -22.67
CA LEU A 77 -6.65 -1.78 -21.60
C LEU A 77 -6.37 -0.62 -20.64
N TRP A 78 -5.10 -0.41 -20.27
CA TRP A 78 -4.66 0.75 -19.48
C TRP A 78 -5.08 2.05 -20.15
N TYR A 79 -4.81 2.22 -21.45
CA TYR A 79 -5.22 3.41 -22.18
C TYR A 79 -6.72 3.73 -22.03
N ILE A 80 -7.57 2.71 -21.97
CA ILE A 80 -9.02 2.87 -21.82
C ILE A 80 -9.41 3.15 -20.36
N VAL A 81 -8.79 2.49 -19.38
CA VAL A 81 -9.29 2.47 -17.98
C VAL A 81 -8.43 3.26 -16.99
N LYS A 82 -7.30 3.83 -17.40
CA LYS A 82 -6.33 4.49 -16.52
C LYS A 82 -6.95 5.57 -15.62
N ASP A 83 -7.84 6.40 -16.17
CA ASP A 83 -8.48 7.48 -15.41
C ASP A 83 -9.44 6.93 -14.36
N LEU A 84 -10.20 5.88 -14.72
CA LEU A 84 -11.06 5.17 -13.77
C LEU A 84 -10.23 4.56 -12.64
N VAL A 85 -9.13 3.86 -12.99
CA VAL A 85 -8.20 3.32 -11.99
C VAL A 85 -7.72 4.45 -11.08
N TRP A 86 -7.33 5.60 -11.64
CA TRP A 86 -6.80 6.73 -10.89
C TRP A 86 -7.79 7.38 -9.93
N GLU A 87 -9.06 7.48 -10.32
CA GLU A 87 -10.14 8.05 -9.50
C GLU A 87 -10.59 7.12 -8.37
N LEU A 88 -10.47 5.80 -8.53
CA LEU A 88 -10.89 4.85 -7.51
C LEU A 88 -10.04 5.00 -6.23
N PRO A 89 -10.64 4.92 -5.02
CA PRO A 89 -9.84 4.85 -3.81
C PRO A 89 -8.98 3.59 -3.87
N MET A 90 -7.72 3.69 -3.44
CA MET A 90 -6.90 2.51 -3.21
C MET A 90 -7.62 1.69 -2.12
N SER A 91 -8.05 0.47 -2.43
CA SER A 91 -8.69 -0.35 -1.39
C SER A 91 -7.66 -0.63 -0.30
N ALA A 92 -8.06 -0.48 0.96
CA ALA A 92 -7.18 -0.77 2.09
C ALA A 92 -6.81 -2.27 2.14
N GLU A 93 -7.64 -3.11 1.54
CA GLU A 93 -7.51 -4.56 1.58
C GLU A 93 -7.37 -5.14 0.17
N THR A 94 -6.44 -6.09 0.07
CA THR A 94 -6.21 -6.94 -1.10
C THR A 94 -7.06 -8.19 -0.92
N SER A 95 -7.82 -8.64 -1.93
CA SER A 95 -8.55 -9.91 -1.75
C SER A 95 -7.60 -11.10 -1.75
N ALA A 96 -8.03 -12.24 -1.21
CA ALA A 96 -7.29 -13.50 -1.30
C ALA A 96 -6.79 -13.83 -2.72
N GLU A 97 -7.63 -13.65 -3.75
CA GLU A 97 -7.23 -13.88 -5.16
C GLU A 97 -6.12 -12.96 -5.65
N ASP A 98 -6.11 -11.69 -5.23
CA ASP A 98 -5.05 -10.76 -5.57
C ASP A 98 -3.76 -11.09 -4.81
N GLU A 99 -3.86 -11.47 -3.54
CA GLU A 99 -2.70 -11.89 -2.75
C GLU A 99 -1.99 -13.09 -3.39
N VAL A 100 -2.77 -14.08 -3.84
CA VAL A 100 -2.25 -15.22 -4.60
C VAL A 100 -1.57 -14.75 -5.89
N ALA A 101 -2.19 -13.84 -6.64
CA ALA A 101 -1.58 -13.34 -7.87
C ALA A 101 -0.28 -12.56 -7.63
N PHE A 102 -0.21 -11.71 -6.60
CA PHE A 102 1.02 -11.00 -6.22
C PHE A 102 2.11 -11.99 -5.81
N LYS A 103 1.78 -13.03 -5.04
CA LYS A 103 2.71 -14.08 -4.65
C LYS A 103 3.27 -14.83 -5.87
N LEU A 104 2.40 -15.21 -6.80
CA LEU A 104 2.78 -16.00 -7.98
C LEU A 104 3.49 -15.20 -9.08
N HIS A 105 3.13 -13.94 -9.28
CA HIS A 105 3.54 -13.16 -10.46
C HIS A 105 4.20 -11.82 -10.13
N GLY A 106 3.98 -11.27 -8.93
CA GLY A 106 4.44 -9.93 -8.55
C GLY A 106 5.79 -9.90 -7.84
N TYR A 107 6.07 -10.87 -6.97
CA TYR A 107 7.20 -10.81 -6.04
C TYR A 107 8.56 -10.77 -6.75
N GLU A 108 8.74 -11.55 -7.82
CA GLU A 108 9.98 -11.52 -8.63
C GLU A 108 10.18 -10.17 -9.35
N LEU A 109 9.11 -9.41 -9.56
CA LEU A 109 9.11 -8.09 -10.18
C LEU A 109 9.24 -6.96 -9.15
N GLY A 110 9.39 -7.30 -7.87
CA GLY A 110 9.41 -6.34 -6.77
C GLY A 110 8.05 -5.71 -6.45
N LEU A 111 6.96 -6.31 -6.94
CA LEU A 111 5.59 -5.84 -6.72
C LEU A 111 4.92 -6.66 -5.63
N VAL A 112 4.26 -5.99 -4.70
CA VAL A 112 3.56 -6.61 -3.57
C VAL A 112 2.24 -5.91 -3.35
N GLY A 113 1.19 -6.66 -3.01
CA GLY A 113 -0.15 -6.09 -2.81
C GLY A 113 -0.25 -5.13 -1.62
N ARG A 114 0.70 -5.19 -0.67
CA ARG A 114 0.71 -4.36 0.54
C ARG A 114 2.04 -3.62 0.70
N THR A 115 2.09 -2.41 0.14
CA THR A 115 3.17 -1.46 0.37
C THR A 115 2.64 -0.20 1.03
N LEU A 116 3.15 0.11 2.22
CA LEU A 116 2.86 1.31 2.97
C LEU A 116 3.74 2.46 2.45
N TYR A 117 3.15 3.33 1.64
CA TYR A 117 3.79 4.57 1.20
C TYR A 117 3.38 5.75 2.09
N PRO A 118 4.22 6.81 2.21
CA PRO A 118 3.80 8.06 2.82
C PRO A 118 2.53 8.58 2.13
N PRO A 119 1.62 9.23 2.88
CA PRO A 119 0.39 9.81 2.33
C PRO A 119 0.68 10.98 1.39
N VAL A 120 1.90 11.53 1.43
CA VAL A 120 2.36 12.61 0.57
C VAL A 120 3.25 12.08 -0.54
N LYS A 121 2.98 12.50 -1.78
CA LYS A 121 3.77 12.12 -2.96
C LYS A 121 4.65 13.26 -3.48
N THR A 122 4.43 14.47 -2.98
CA THR A 122 5.19 15.69 -3.28
C THR A 122 5.75 16.25 -1.97
N CYS A 123 6.78 17.10 -2.07
CA CYS A 123 7.31 17.77 -0.88
C CYS A 123 6.22 18.66 -0.27
N ILE A 124 6.00 18.59 1.04
CA ILE A 124 5.05 19.42 1.81
C ILE A 124 5.74 20.48 2.69
N ASN A 125 7.06 20.60 2.60
CA ASN A 125 7.79 21.66 3.30
C ASN A 125 7.61 22.99 2.54
N HIS A 126 6.86 23.93 3.10
CA HIS A 126 6.54 25.21 2.47
C HIS A 126 7.78 26.09 2.18
N ASP A 127 8.87 25.88 2.91
CA ASP A 127 10.14 26.58 2.69
C ASP A 127 10.96 25.96 1.55
N CYS A 128 10.48 24.88 0.93
CA CYS A 128 11.16 24.18 -0.16
C CYS A 128 10.68 24.67 -1.52
N THR A 129 11.60 24.96 -2.43
CA THR A 129 11.31 25.29 -3.84
C THR A 129 10.63 24.13 -4.57
N THR A 130 10.98 22.88 -4.28
CA THR A 130 10.29 21.68 -4.79
C THR A 130 8.78 21.67 -4.47
N TRP A 131 8.37 22.22 -3.32
CA TRP A 131 6.94 22.30 -2.95
C TRP A 131 6.16 23.16 -3.94
N GLN A 132 6.73 24.30 -4.35
CA GLN A 132 6.11 25.23 -5.32
C GLN A 132 5.90 24.57 -6.69
N HIS A 133 6.80 23.68 -7.08
CA HIS A 133 6.73 22.96 -8.34
C HIS A 133 5.90 21.67 -8.29
N GLY A 134 5.45 21.24 -7.11
CA GLY A 134 4.68 20.00 -6.95
C GLY A 134 5.41 18.76 -7.48
N THR A 135 6.74 18.74 -7.40
CA THR A 135 7.54 17.67 -8.01
C THR A 135 7.35 16.34 -7.26
N LEU A 136 7.18 15.26 -8.03
CA LEU A 136 7.02 13.92 -7.50
C LEU A 136 8.29 13.48 -6.74
N LEU A 137 8.09 13.12 -5.47
CA LEU A 137 9.13 12.54 -4.64
C LEU A 137 9.47 11.13 -5.13
N LYS A 138 10.73 10.75 -4.97
CA LYS A 138 11.22 9.43 -5.35
C LYS A 138 11.56 8.61 -4.12
N LYS A 139 11.33 7.30 -4.25
CA LYS A 139 11.76 6.29 -3.31
C LYS A 139 13.25 6.40 -3.06
N GLU A 140 13.59 6.60 -1.80
CA GLU A 140 14.96 6.53 -1.28
C GLU A 140 15.24 5.13 -0.78
N GLU A 141 14.29 4.54 -0.06
CA GLU A 141 14.45 3.28 0.64
C GLU A 141 13.14 2.48 0.64
N GLN A 142 13.25 1.16 0.67
CA GLN A 142 12.11 0.26 0.90
C GLN A 142 12.54 -0.79 1.92
N ARG A 143 11.69 -1.02 2.93
CA ARG A 143 11.96 -1.95 4.03
C ARG A 143 10.86 -2.98 4.16
N ARG A 144 11.26 -4.21 4.50
CA ARG A 144 10.33 -5.27 4.92
C ARG A 144 9.78 -4.92 6.30
N ILE A 145 8.49 -5.16 6.52
CA ILE A 145 7.81 -4.90 7.79
C ILE A 145 6.84 -6.05 8.11
N VAL A 146 6.36 -6.08 9.36
CA VAL A 146 5.21 -6.89 9.76
C VAL A 146 4.06 -5.96 10.03
N LEU A 147 2.94 -6.19 9.33
CA LEU A 147 1.69 -5.50 9.58
C LEU A 147 0.77 -6.40 10.40
N ARG A 148 0.41 -5.96 11.60
CA ARG A 148 -0.55 -6.66 12.46
C ARG A 148 -1.94 -6.15 12.19
N THR A 149 -2.77 -6.99 11.59
CA THR A 149 -4.19 -6.73 11.37
C THR A 149 -5.03 -7.47 12.40
N GLN A 150 -6.32 -7.15 12.45
CA GLN A 150 -7.27 -7.93 13.24
C GLN A 150 -7.29 -9.42 12.83
N ILE A 151 -7.42 -10.29 13.84
CA ILE A 151 -7.30 -11.74 13.68
C ILE A 151 -8.42 -12.35 12.82
N ASP A 152 -9.66 -11.84 12.95
CA ASP A 152 -10.81 -12.37 12.21
C ASP A 152 -10.73 -12.13 10.70
N LEU A 153 -9.81 -11.27 10.27
CA LEU A 153 -9.46 -11.08 8.88
C LEU A 153 -8.26 -11.96 8.52
N GLU A 154 -7.10 -11.73 9.14
CA GLU A 154 -5.83 -12.11 8.51
C GLU A 154 -4.63 -12.28 9.46
N GLY A 155 -4.64 -11.63 10.63
CA GLY A 155 -3.52 -11.65 11.58
C GLY A 155 -2.27 -10.92 11.08
N ALA A 156 -1.10 -11.27 11.63
CA ALA A 156 0.18 -10.68 11.24
C ALA A 156 0.57 -11.09 9.80
N LYS A 157 0.81 -10.08 8.96
CA LYS A 157 1.18 -10.26 7.55
C LYS A 157 2.52 -9.62 7.18
N PRO A 158 3.29 -10.23 6.28
CA PRO A 158 4.44 -9.57 5.67
C PRO A 158 3.96 -8.41 4.77
N ALA A 159 4.60 -7.26 4.90
CA ALA A 159 4.33 -6.10 4.06
C ALA A 159 5.62 -5.31 3.82
N TRP A 160 5.54 -4.25 3.02
CA TRP A 160 6.67 -3.34 2.82
C TRP A 160 6.31 -1.92 3.22
N THR A 161 7.29 -1.14 3.64
CA THR A 161 7.18 0.31 3.79
C THR A 161 8.17 0.99 2.85
N VAL A 162 7.78 2.12 2.28
CA VAL A 162 8.62 2.92 1.39
C VAL A 162 8.88 4.28 2.02
N HIS A 163 10.12 4.75 1.90
CA HIS A 163 10.52 6.08 2.33
C HIS A 163 10.74 6.95 1.09
N LEU A 164 10.12 8.12 1.06
CA LEU A 164 10.27 9.10 -0.02
C LEU A 164 11.16 10.24 0.46
N LYS A 165 12.07 10.74 -0.38
CA LYS A 165 12.96 11.84 0.02
C LYS A 165 12.88 13.02 -0.94
N CYS A 166 12.78 14.21 -0.37
CA CYS A 166 13.01 15.45 -1.11
C CYS A 166 14.53 15.69 -1.18
N ARG A 167 15.10 15.68 -2.39
CA ARG A 167 16.55 15.89 -2.57
C ARG A 167 17.00 17.33 -2.33
N GLU A 168 16.07 18.28 -2.36
CA GLU A 168 16.38 19.70 -2.20
C GLU A 168 16.43 20.11 -0.73
N CYS A 169 15.36 19.88 0.02
CA CYS A 169 15.32 20.22 1.46
C CYS A 169 15.72 19.06 2.39
N ASN A 170 16.13 17.92 1.83
CA ASN A 170 16.54 16.71 2.56
C ASN A 170 15.50 16.11 3.53
N THR A 171 14.23 16.53 3.45
CA THR A 171 13.15 15.90 4.23
C THR A 171 12.91 14.47 3.78
N ASN A 172 12.90 13.55 4.75
CA ASN A 172 12.58 12.14 4.56
C ASN A 172 11.15 11.87 5.03
N TYR A 173 10.29 11.47 4.10
CA TYR A 173 8.89 11.17 4.33
C TYR A 173 8.73 9.66 4.59
N GLN A 174 8.30 9.36 5.81
CA GLN A 174 7.96 8.03 6.31
C GLN A 174 6.45 7.81 6.23
N PHE A 175 5.96 6.63 6.60
CA PHE A 175 4.53 6.30 6.51
C PHE A 175 3.65 7.19 7.42
N ASN A 176 4.00 7.35 8.70
CA ASN A 176 3.20 8.15 9.65
C ASN A 176 3.75 9.56 9.93
N TYR A 177 4.98 9.84 9.53
CA TYR A 177 5.64 11.11 9.85
C TYR A 177 6.66 11.49 8.78
N SER A 178 7.21 12.69 8.90
CA SER A 178 8.38 13.14 8.15
C SER A 178 9.52 13.48 9.10
N ILE A 179 10.75 13.39 8.62
CA ILE A 179 11.97 13.77 9.36
C ILE A 179 12.68 14.86 8.58
N LYS A 180 12.96 15.98 9.26
CA LYS A 180 13.82 17.06 8.77
C LYS A 180 14.69 17.53 9.94
N ASP A 181 16.00 17.61 9.74
CA ASP A 181 16.96 18.08 10.76
C ASP A 181 16.80 17.36 12.12
N GLN A 182 16.62 16.04 12.09
CA GLN A 182 16.34 15.17 13.25
C GLN A 182 15.01 15.42 13.97
N LEU A 183 14.21 16.38 13.52
CA LEU A 183 12.87 16.62 14.03
C LEU A 183 11.87 15.72 13.30
N ARG A 184 11.08 14.98 14.09
CA ARG A 184 9.96 14.18 13.59
C ARG A 184 8.67 14.99 13.63
N THR A 185 7.96 15.03 12.51
CA THR A 185 6.65 15.68 12.40
C THR A 185 5.63 14.69 11.86
N TYR A 186 4.64 14.35 12.67
CA TYR A 186 3.55 13.43 12.30
C TYR A 186 2.60 14.11 11.32
N TYR A 187 2.05 13.34 10.39
CA TYR A 187 1.02 13.87 9.49
C TYR A 187 -0.29 14.09 10.23
N SER A 188 -1.10 15.03 9.74
CA SER A 188 -2.43 15.28 10.29
C SER A 188 -3.39 14.12 10.03
N GLY A 189 -4.33 13.91 10.94
CA GLY A 189 -5.38 12.89 10.83
C GLY A 189 -5.00 11.57 11.51
N ILE A 190 -5.95 10.65 11.56
CA ILE A 190 -5.76 9.34 12.20
C ILE A 190 -5.28 8.34 11.13
N PRO A 191 -4.08 7.76 11.27
CA PRO A 191 -3.56 6.84 10.27
C PRO A 191 -4.26 5.48 10.36
N GLN A 192 -4.47 4.82 9.22
CA GLN A 192 -5.02 3.46 9.17
C GLN A 192 -4.08 2.40 9.74
N HIS A 193 -2.77 2.65 9.69
CA HIS A 193 -1.74 1.79 10.26
C HIS A 193 -0.76 2.64 11.07
N ILE A 194 -0.31 2.13 12.20
CA ILE A 194 0.52 2.83 13.18
C ILE A 194 1.89 2.15 13.22
N GLN A 195 2.94 2.90 12.94
CA GLN A 195 4.33 2.48 13.02
C GLN A 195 4.79 2.53 14.47
N VAL A 196 4.77 1.39 15.14
CA VAL A 196 5.19 1.25 16.55
C VAL A 196 6.67 0.89 16.69
N SER A 197 7.31 0.45 15.61
CA SER A 197 8.76 0.22 15.54
C SER A 197 9.22 0.31 14.09
N ASP A 198 10.53 0.24 13.86
CA ASP A 198 11.14 0.36 12.53
C ASP A 198 10.56 -0.65 11.51
N HIS A 199 10.19 -1.83 11.99
CA HIS A 199 9.67 -2.93 11.16
C HIS A 199 8.30 -3.43 11.58
N GLN A 200 7.61 -2.72 12.49
CA GLN A 200 6.39 -3.22 13.13
C GLN A 200 5.28 -2.18 12.99
N PHE A 201 4.20 -2.59 12.35
CA PHE A 201 3.03 -1.77 12.09
C PHE A 201 1.80 -2.46 12.67
N VAL A 202 0.85 -1.66 13.16
CA VAL A 202 -0.39 -2.12 13.77
C VAL A 202 -1.55 -1.41 13.10
N GLU A 203 -2.56 -2.17 12.66
CA GLU A 203 -3.80 -1.61 12.14
C GLU A 203 -4.53 -0.81 13.22
N LEU A 204 -5.09 0.35 12.84
CA LEU A 204 -5.83 1.22 13.74
C LEU A 204 -6.93 0.47 14.49
N ASN A 205 -7.73 -0.36 13.80
CA ASN A 205 -8.83 -1.10 14.43
C ASN A 205 -8.35 -2.09 15.50
N LEU A 206 -7.16 -2.66 15.33
CA LEU A 206 -6.54 -3.52 16.33
C LEU A 206 -6.07 -2.72 17.56
N ALA A 207 -5.46 -1.55 17.34
CA ALA A 207 -5.09 -0.65 18.42
C ALA A 207 -6.32 -0.14 19.20
N MET A 208 -7.39 0.25 18.50
CA MET A 208 -8.67 0.65 19.12
C MET A 208 -9.24 -0.49 19.97
N HIS A 209 -9.23 -1.72 19.47
CA HIS A 209 -9.69 -2.88 20.23
C HIS A 209 -8.88 -3.09 21.52
N TRP A 210 -7.56 -2.91 21.49
CA TRP A 210 -6.75 -2.98 22.71
C TRP A 210 -7.09 -1.85 23.69
N MET A 211 -7.38 -0.64 23.22
CA MET A 211 -7.84 0.44 24.10
C MET A 211 -9.14 0.08 24.80
N ASP A 212 -10.12 -0.45 24.07
CA ASP A 212 -11.41 -0.86 24.65
C ASP A 212 -11.23 -1.95 25.71
N LEU A 213 -10.41 -2.96 25.42
CA LEU A 213 -10.11 -4.02 26.38
C LEU A 213 -9.44 -3.46 27.66
N MET A 214 -8.51 -2.51 27.50
CA MET A 214 -7.79 -1.91 28.62
C MET A 214 -8.65 -0.97 29.47
N GLN A 215 -9.70 -0.36 28.89
CA GLN A 215 -10.69 0.39 29.67
C GLN A 215 -11.53 -0.52 30.58
N ILE A 216 -11.73 -1.78 30.18
CA ILE A 216 -12.57 -2.72 30.91
C ILE A 216 -11.78 -3.45 32.00
N ALA A 217 -10.70 -4.15 31.65
CA ALA A 217 -10.04 -5.05 32.62
C ALA A 217 -8.63 -5.54 32.30
N VAL A 218 -8.11 -5.40 31.07
CA VAL A 218 -6.81 -6.02 30.72
C VAL A 218 -5.66 -5.03 30.72
N SER A 219 -4.43 -5.54 30.87
CA SER A 219 -3.21 -4.76 30.69
C SER A 219 -2.73 -4.82 29.24
N ALA A 220 -1.83 -3.91 28.85
CA ALA A 220 -1.17 -3.95 27.54
C ALA A 220 -0.43 -5.28 27.28
N THR A 221 0.19 -5.86 28.32
CA THR A 221 0.79 -7.20 28.23
C THR A 221 -0.25 -8.27 27.90
N ASN A 222 -1.41 -8.23 28.54
CA ASN A 222 -2.49 -9.16 28.26
C ASN A 222 -3.07 -8.95 26.85
N CYS A 223 -3.18 -7.71 26.36
CA CYS A 223 -3.55 -7.43 24.97
C CYS A 223 -2.59 -8.09 23.98
N GLY A 224 -1.28 -7.93 24.19
CA GLY A 224 -0.27 -8.56 23.35
C GLY A 224 -0.30 -10.09 23.40
N HIS A 225 -0.51 -10.67 24.59
CA HIS A 225 -0.65 -12.12 24.76
C HIS A 225 -1.93 -12.66 24.09
N LEU A 226 -3.06 -11.98 24.24
CA LEU A 226 -4.32 -12.34 23.59
C LEU A 226 -4.16 -12.32 22.07
N TYR A 227 -3.49 -11.30 21.53
CA TYR A 227 -3.15 -11.25 20.11
C TYR A 227 -2.29 -12.45 19.68
N GLY A 228 -1.23 -12.77 20.43
CA GLY A 228 -0.38 -13.92 20.14
C GLY A 228 -1.12 -15.26 20.19
N ILE A 229 -2.00 -15.47 21.18
CA ILE A 229 -2.85 -16.67 21.28
C ILE A 229 -3.76 -16.75 20.06
N ALA A 230 -4.38 -15.64 19.68
CA ALA A 230 -5.30 -15.59 18.56
C ALA A 230 -4.58 -15.81 17.22
N GLN A 231 -3.36 -15.28 17.05
CA GLN A 231 -2.52 -15.48 15.87
C GLN A 231 -2.23 -16.96 15.59
N THR A 232 -2.06 -17.79 16.62
CA THR A 232 -1.82 -19.24 16.44
C THR A 232 -3.01 -19.99 15.83
N ARG A 233 -4.19 -19.35 15.79
CA ARG A 233 -5.42 -19.91 15.19
C ARG A 233 -5.56 -19.57 13.71
N CYS A 234 -4.79 -18.61 13.19
CA CYS A 234 -4.76 -18.29 11.76
C CYS A 234 -3.86 -19.28 11.02
N THR A 235 -4.29 -19.73 9.84
CA THR A 235 -3.49 -20.60 8.96
C THR A 235 -2.26 -19.83 8.45
N HIS A 236 -1.08 -20.25 8.89
CA HIS A 236 0.20 -19.75 8.41
C HIS A 236 0.44 -20.20 6.97
N ASP A 237 0.09 -19.37 5.99
CA ASP A 237 0.65 -19.49 4.65
C ASP A 237 1.98 -18.72 4.61
N ASP A 238 3.09 -19.47 4.70
CA ASP A 238 4.46 -19.02 4.37
C ASP A 238 4.99 -17.75 5.06
N THR A 239 5.08 -17.74 6.39
CA THR A 239 5.98 -16.80 7.10
C THR A 239 7.43 -17.29 7.16
N ASP A 240 7.75 -18.49 6.67
CA ASP A 240 9.07 -19.14 6.81
C ASP A 240 10.23 -18.36 6.18
N HIS A 241 9.95 -17.40 5.30
CA HIS A 241 10.94 -16.52 4.67
C HIS A 241 10.95 -15.08 5.22
N TRP A 242 10.14 -14.77 6.23
CA TRP A 242 10.04 -13.43 6.80
C TRP A 242 10.85 -13.30 8.08
N GLN A 243 11.81 -12.37 8.10
CA GLN A 243 12.85 -12.29 9.14
C GLN A 243 12.40 -11.72 10.48
N PHE A 244 11.13 -11.31 10.62
CA PHE A 244 10.64 -10.62 11.81
C PHE A 244 9.72 -11.51 12.63
N GLY A 245 9.88 -11.45 13.95
CA GLY A 245 9.06 -12.23 14.87
C GLY A 245 7.59 -11.80 14.84
N ASN A 246 6.70 -12.78 15.09
CA ASN A 246 5.26 -12.57 15.12
C ASN A 246 4.74 -12.09 16.49
N VAL A 247 5.61 -12.02 17.50
CA VAL A 247 5.25 -11.60 18.85
C VAL A 247 5.16 -10.07 18.90
N ILE A 248 4.08 -9.56 19.48
CA ILE A 248 3.96 -8.14 19.83
C ILE A 248 4.41 -7.92 21.26
N THR A 249 5.16 -6.84 21.50
CA THR A 249 5.61 -6.50 22.86
C THR A 249 4.63 -5.56 23.56
N THR A 250 4.70 -5.50 24.89
CA THR A 250 3.89 -4.58 25.70
C THR A 250 4.15 -3.12 25.31
N GLU A 251 5.40 -2.77 25.01
CA GLU A 251 5.81 -1.44 24.57
C GLU A 251 5.14 -1.07 23.25
N GLN A 252 5.11 -2.00 22.28
CA GLN A 252 4.45 -1.78 20.99
C GLN A 252 2.95 -1.53 21.11
N VAL A 253 2.28 -2.16 22.09
CA VAL A 253 0.87 -1.88 22.40
C VAL A 253 0.73 -0.46 22.95
N TRP A 254 1.57 -0.05 23.90
CA TRP A 254 1.55 1.31 24.44
C TRP A 254 1.90 2.38 23.39
N ASP A 255 2.87 2.10 22.52
CA ASP A 255 3.28 2.99 21.44
C ASP A 255 2.11 3.31 20.49
N CYS A 256 1.20 2.36 20.28
CA CYS A 256 -0.04 2.64 19.53
C CYS A 256 -0.80 3.81 20.15
N PHE A 257 -1.01 3.80 21.46
CA PHE A 257 -1.82 4.80 22.15
C PHE A 257 -1.10 6.13 22.25
N VAL A 258 0.21 6.10 22.52
CA VAL A 258 1.03 7.31 22.54
C VAL A 258 0.98 8.01 21.19
N ILE A 259 1.18 7.27 20.09
CA ILE A 259 1.15 7.85 18.74
C ILE A 259 -0.24 8.38 18.38
N LEU A 260 -1.31 7.69 18.78
CA LEU A 260 -2.69 8.16 18.55
C LEU A 260 -3.06 9.40 19.36
N ALA A 261 -2.32 9.71 20.42
CA ALA A 261 -2.55 10.87 21.28
C ALA A 261 -1.73 12.12 20.90
N LEU A 262 -0.86 12.03 19.87
CA LEU A 262 -0.08 13.16 19.33
C LEU A 262 -0.91 14.03 18.38
#